data_AF-A0A9D9HRU8-F1
#
_entry.id   AF-A0A9D9HRU8-F1
#
_cell.length_a   1.000
_cell.length_b   1.000
_cell.length_c   1.000
_cell.angle_alpha   90.00
_cell.angle_beta   90.00
_cell.angle_gamma   90.00
#
_symmetry.space_group_name_H-M   'P 1'
#
loop_
_entity.id
_entity.type
_entity.pdbx_description
1 polymer ?
#
loop_
_entity_poly.entity_id
_entity_poly.type
_entity_poly.pdbx_seq_one_letter_code
_entity_poly.pdbx_strand_id
1 'polypeptide(L)'
;MKRIICIGGLLVLSAHVILASCGGSSQKTSFKESMEETTESVSVNEQNQVNAFLQELYDKYVFGNDGLGDFEESVEHFSPEILTKLRNEYEYDGDGYAVWLFRTGAQDDPENKSEVTSISTEDDGWYTVFFNDMGIKGSCRFQAKLVDGKVFVSEFENGSLK
;
A
#
# COMPACT_ATOMS: atom_id res chain seq x y z
N MET A 1 -15.84 37.71 36.52
CA MET A 1 -16.94 38.72 36.62
C MET A 1 -17.28 39.23 35.24
N LYS A 2 -18.58 39.21 34.88
CA LYS A 2 -19.26 39.80 33.69
C LYS A 2 -19.00 39.09 32.34
N ARG A 3 -19.96 38.76 31.46
CA ARG A 3 -21.45 38.77 31.33
C ARG A 3 -21.75 37.82 30.14
N ILE A 4 -22.54 36.75 30.27
CA ILE A 4 -23.95 36.58 29.82
C ILE A 4 -24.29 37.27 28.49
N ILE A 5 -24.78 36.51 27.49
CA ILE A 5 -26.14 36.59 26.89
C ILE A 5 -26.37 35.42 25.90
N CYS A 6 -27.48 34.70 26.13
CA CYS A 6 -28.08 33.66 25.32
C CYS A 6 -28.99 34.24 24.22
N ILE A 7 -29.15 33.55 23.08
CA ILE A 7 -30.36 33.58 22.22
C ILE A 7 -30.42 32.19 21.54
N GLY A 8 -31.33 31.28 21.91
CA GLY A 8 -32.71 31.20 21.41
C GLY A 8 -32.69 30.55 20.01
N GLY A 9 -32.96 29.26 19.83
CA GLY A 9 -34.23 28.61 20.10
C GLY A 9 -35.17 28.81 18.90
N LEU A 10 -35.27 27.83 18.01
CA LEU A 10 -36.46 27.68 17.16
C LEU A 10 -36.66 26.22 16.74
N LEU A 11 -37.53 25.55 17.48
CA LEU A 11 -38.26 24.36 17.05
C LEU A 11 -39.26 24.78 15.97
N VAL A 12 -39.25 24.10 14.82
CA VAL A 12 -40.37 24.15 13.86
C VAL A 12 -40.98 22.75 13.79
N LEU A 13 -42.24 22.70 14.21
CA LEU A 13 -43.17 21.57 14.14
C LEU A 13 -43.91 21.56 12.79
N SER A 14 -44.43 20.37 12.46
CA SER A 14 -45.50 20.05 11.49
C SER A 14 -45.06 19.87 10.02
N ALA A 15 -45.65 18.99 9.21
CA ALA A 15 -46.88 18.21 9.34
C ALA A 15 -46.76 16.87 8.56
N HIS A 16 -47.61 15.92 8.94
CA HIS A 16 -47.72 14.58 8.37
C HIS A 16 -48.36 14.61 6.97
N VAL A 17 -47.84 13.80 6.05
CA VAL A 17 -48.62 13.26 4.93
C VAL A 17 -48.61 11.75 5.06
N ILE A 18 -49.76 11.20 5.41
CA ILE A 18 -50.05 9.77 5.40
C ILE A 18 -50.44 9.41 3.96
N LEU A 19 -49.62 8.60 3.30
CA LEU A 19 -50.07 7.82 2.15
C LEU A 19 -50.14 6.36 2.57
N ALA A 20 -51.37 5.87 2.72
CA ALA A 20 -51.68 4.46 2.81
C ALA A 20 -51.50 3.84 1.42
N SER A 21 -50.65 2.83 1.32
CA SER A 21 -50.71 1.85 0.24
C SER A 21 -50.47 0.46 0.82
N CYS A 22 -51.52 -0.34 0.80
CA CYS A 22 -51.53 -1.73 1.23
C CYS A 22 -50.86 -2.61 0.17
N GLY A 23 -49.87 -3.41 0.57
CA GLY A 23 -49.23 -4.39 -0.31
C GLY A 23 -48.45 -5.45 0.46
N GLY A 24 -49.15 -6.50 0.89
CA GLY A 24 -48.70 -7.89 0.83
C GLY A 24 -47.40 -8.35 1.49
N SER A 25 -47.59 -9.01 2.64
CA SER A 25 -47.08 -10.36 2.98
C SER A 25 -45.63 -10.58 3.48
N SER A 26 -45.60 -11.20 4.66
CA SER A 26 -44.64 -12.19 5.19
C SER A 26 -43.34 -11.76 5.89
N GLN A 27 -43.34 -12.13 7.19
CA GLN A 27 -42.24 -12.71 7.97
C GLN A 27 -41.22 -11.78 8.66
N LYS A 28 -41.61 -11.39 9.89
CA LYS A 28 -40.93 -11.69 11.18
C LYS A 28 -39.39 -11.90 11.13
N THR A 29 -38.70 -10.84 11.56
CA THR A 29 -37.52 -10.77 12.45
C THR A 29 -36.41 -11.83 12.39
N SER A 30 -35.19 -11.27 12.30
CA SER A 30 -33.96 -11.64 13.01
C SER A 30 -33.12 -12.77 12.44
N PHE A 31 -32.13 -12.40 11.62
CA PHE A 31 -30.80 -13.00 11.70
C PHE A 31 -29.74 -11.90 11.81
N LYS A 32 -28.94 -12.04 12.86
CA LYS A 32 -27.66 -11.37 13.09
C LYS A 32 -26.67 -11.78 11.99
N GLU A 33 -25.56 -11.04 11.94
CA GLU A 33 -24.27 -11.37 11.31
C GLU A 33 -23.93 -10.45 10.12
N SER A 34 -23.58 -9.21 10.47
CA SER A 34 -22.89 -8.25 9.62
C SER A 34 -21.80 -7.64 10.49
N MET A 35 -20.68 -8.34 10.60
CA MET A 35 -19.45 -7.82 11.22
C MET A 35 -18.19 -8.60 10.79
N GLU A 36 -18.31 -9.71 10.05
CA GLU A 36 -17.16 -10.51 9.61
C GLU A 36 -16.76 -10.23 8.15
N GLU A 37 -17.74 -10.02 7.26
CA GLU A 37 -17.53 -9.79 5.81
C GLU A 37 -16.84 -8.45 5.49
N THR A 38 -16.94 -7.45 6.36
CA THR A 38 -16.32 -6.12 6.16
C THR A 38 -14.83 -6.12 6.49
N THR A 39 -14.38 -6.91 7.45
CA THR A 39 -12.97 -6.97 7.86
C THR A 39 -12.10 -7.72 6.86
N GLU A 40 -12.60 -8.84 6.31
CA GLU A 40 -11.87 -9.60 5.29
C GLU A 40 -11.79 -8.86 3.94
N SER A 41 -12.87 -8.18 3.54
CA SER A 41 -12.87 -7.43 2.28
C SER A 41 -11.95 -6.21 2.30
N VAL A 42 -11.83 -5.54 3.46
CA VAL A 42 -10.89 -4.41 3.64
C VAL A 42 -9.44 -4.90 3.61
N SER A 43 -9.11 -5.98 4.32
CA SER A 43 -7.74 -6.50 4.37
C SER A 43 -7.25 -7.01 3.00
N VAL A 44 -8.12 -7.68 2.24
CA VAL A 44 -7.80 -8.13 0.87
C VAL A 44 -7.57 -6.93 -0.06
N ASN A 45 -8.34 -5.85 0.07
CA ASN A 45 -8.14 -4.65 -0.74
C ASN A 45 -6.83 -3.91 -0.41
N GLU A 46 -6.45 -3.84 0.87
CA GLU A 46 -5.16 -3.30 1.29
C GLU A 46 -4.00 -4.13 0.75
N GLN A 47 -4.09 -5.46 0.89
CA GLN A 47 -3.09 -6.39 0.37
C GLN A 47 -2.91 -6.25 -1.15
N ASN A 48 -4.00 -6.15 -1.91
CA ASN A 48 -3.94 -5.96 -3.36
C ASN A 48 -3.25 -4.64 -3.75
N GLN A 49 -3.49 -3.56 -3.00
CA GLN A 49 -2.83 -2.26 -3.26
C GLN A 49 -1.34 -2.31 -2.94
N VAL A 50 -0.94 -2.95 -1.84
CA VAL A 50 0.48 -3.14 -1.51
C VAL A 50 1.17 -4.01 -2.57
N ASN A 51 0.55 -5.12 -2.97
CA ASN A 51 1.09 -5.98 -4.02
C ASN A 51 1.23 -5.24 -5.36
N ALA A 52 0.25 -4.43 -5.75
CA ALA A 52 0.31 -3.63 -6.97
C ALA A 52 1.44 -2.59 -6.90
N PHE A 53 1.60 -1.91 -5.77
CA PHE A 53 2.70 -0.97 -5.56
C PHE A 53 4.07 -1.66 -5.63
N LEU A 54 4.25 -2.81 -4.98
CA LEU A 54 5.51 -3.53 -4.99
C LEU A 54 5.86 -4.08 -6.39
N GLN A 55 4.86 -4.53 -7.14
CA GLN A 55 5.04 -4.92 -8.55
C GLN A 55 5.52 -3.71 -9.39
N GLU A 56 4.83 -2.58 -9.28
CA GLU A 56 5.19 -1.35 -10.00
C GLU A 56 6.57 -0.83 -9.60
N LEU A 57 6.89 -0.86 -8.31
CA LEU A 57 8.19 -0.48 -7.76
C LEU A 57 9.31 -1.21 -8.49
N TYR A 58 9.17 -2.53 -8.62
CA TYR A 58 10.18 -3.35 -9.26
C TYR A 58 10.24 -3.12 -10.77
N ASP A 59 9.10 -3.15 -11.46
CA ASP A 59 9.05 -3.04 -12.92
C ASP A 59 9.60 -1.69 -13.41
N LYS A 60 9.21 -0.59 -12.75
CA LYS A 60 9.57 0.76 -13.18
C LYS A 60 10.89 1.25 -12.61
N TYR A 61 11.11 1.09 -11.30
CA TYR A 61 12.18 1.82 -10.61
C TYR A 61 13.37 0.95 -10.22
N VAL A 62 13.16 -0.33 -9.90
CA VAL A 62 14.28 -1.23 -9.50
C VAL A 62 14.93 -1.90 -10.70
N PHE A 63 14.13 -2.42 -11.63
CA PHE A 63 14.61 -3.08 -12.84
C PHE A 63 14.75 -2.12 -14.02
N GLY A 64 13.99 -1.03 -14.04
CA GLY A 64 14.01 -0.08 -15.15
C GLY A 64 13.59 -0.73 -16.46
N ASN A 65 12.63 -1.68 -16.42
CA ASN A 65 12.27 -2.50 -17.58
C ASN A 65 11.68 -1.67 -18.73
N ASP A 66 11.12 -0.50 -18.44
CA ASP A 66 10.65 0.47 -19.45
C ASP A 66 11.65 1.60 -19.71
N GLY A 67 12.68 1.77 -18.87
CA GLY A 67 13.66 2.86 -18.93
C GLY A 67 13.06 4.24 -18.65
N LEU A 68 11.85 4.32 -18.09
CA LEU A 68 11.10 5.56 -17.93
C LEU A 68 10.89 5.97 -16.46
N GLY A 69 11.04 5.05 -15.51
CA GLY A 69 10.82 5.35 -14.09
C GLY A 69 12.03 6.01 -13.43
N ASP A 70 11.81 7.17 -12.80
CA ASP A 70 12.72 7.76 -11.80
C ASP A 70 12.24 7.37 -10.39
N PHE A 71 13.13 6.79 -9.58
CA PHE A 71 12.81 6.41 -8.21
C PHE A 71 12.34 7.61 -7.36
N GLU A 72 12.74 8.84 -7.71
CA GLU A 72 12.26 10.07 -7.07
C GLU A 72 10.72 10.18 -7.10
N GLU A 73 10.04 9.58 -8.07
CA GLU A 73 8.57 9.53 -8.13
C GLU A 73 7.94 8.66 -7.02
N SER A 74 8.72 7.78 -6.41
CA SER A 74 8.24 6.82 -5.40
C SER A 74 8.64 7.18 -3.96
N VAL A 75 9.48 8.20 -3.74
CA VAL A 75 10.11 8.49 -2.43
C VAL A 75 9.10 8.77 -1.32
N GLU A 76 7.95 9.33 -1.68
CA GLU A 76 6.85 9.61 -0.74
C GLU A 76 6.20 8.36 -0.13
N HIS A 77 6.50 7.17 -0.69
CA HIS A 77 6.07 5.89 -0.14
C HIS A 77 7.05 5.33 0.89
N PHE A 78 8.23 5.91 1.10
CA PHE A 78 9.28 5.32 1.94
C PHE A 78 9.54 6.13 3.21
N SER A 79 9.94 5.42 4.27
CA SER A 79 10.40 6.05 5.49
C SER A 79 11.69 6.87 5.26
N PRO A 80 11.92 7.94 6.03
CA PRO A 80 13.17 8.71 5.99
C PRO A 80 14.42 7.84 6.20
N GLU A 81 14.32 6.79 7.02
CA GLU A 81 15.39 5.85 7.30
C GLU A 81 15.81 5.06 6.04
N ILE A 82 14.82 4.56 5.27
CA ILE A 82 15.11 3.89 3.99
C ILE A 82 15.75 4.87 3.02
N LEU A 83 15.15 6.06 2.84
CA LEU A 83 15.67 7.06 1.91
C LEU A 83 17.11 7.48 2.27
N THR A 84 17.41 7.64 3.56
CA THR A 84 18.76 7.95 4.04
C THR A 84 19.73 6.82 3.73
N LYS A 85 19.33 5.56 3.96
CA LYS A 85 20.15 4.40 3.62
C LYS A 85 20.44 4.34 2.12
N LEU A 86 19.42 4.49 1.28
CA LEU A 86 19.58 4.46 -0.17
C LEU A 86 20.48 5.57 -0.69
N ARG A 87 20.37 6.79 -0.15
CA ARG A 87 21.25 7.91 -0.53
C ARG A 87 22.70 7.69 -0.10
N ASN A 88 22.91 7.18 1.12
CA ASN A 88 24.26 6.95 1.64
C ASN A 88 25.03 5.87 0.86
N GLU A 89 24.31 4.89 0.32
CA GLU A 89 24.88 3.81 -0.49
C GLU A 89 24.96 4.18 -1.98
N TYR A 90 24.44 5.34 -2.39
CA TYR A 90 24.54 5.79 -3.77
C TYR A 90 25.95 6.34 -4.03
N GLU A 91 26.76 5.58 -4.76
CA GLU A 91 28.18 5.86 -4.95
C GLU A 91 28.52 6.69 -6.20
N TYR A 92 27.50 7.11 -6.96
CA TYR A 92 27.68 7.89 -8.19
C TYR A 92 27.50 9.38 -7.93
N ASP A 93 28.06 10.22 -8.81
CA ASP A 93 27.88 11.67 -8.74
C ASP A 93 26.39 12.05 -8.84
N GLY A 94 25.90 12.84 -7.88
CA GLY A 94 24.53 13.36 -7.86
C GLY A 94 23.72 12.94 -6.63
N ASP A 95 22.42 13.24 -6.64
CA ASP A 95 21.50 13.01 -5.52
C ASP A 95 20.63 11.75 -5.72
N GLY A 96 21.22 10.65 -6.17
CA GLY A 96 20.50 9.42 -6.48
C GLY A 96 20.21 8.51 -5.27
N TYR A 97 19.55 7.39 -5.56
CA TYR A 97 19.21 6.35 -4.58
C TYR A 97 19.75 5.00 -5.05
N ALA A 98 20.42 4.28 -4.14
CA ALA A 98 20.94 2.93 -4.37
C ALA A 98 19.83 1.87 -4.45
N VAL A 99 18.92 1.98 -5.41
CA VAL A 99 17.80 1.03 -5.59
C VAL A 99 18.27 -0.40 -5.88
N TRP A 100 19.52 -0.58 -6.30
CA TRP A 100 20.17 -1.89 -6.40
C TRP A 100 20.27 -2.63 -5.05
N LEU A 101 20.12 -1.95 -3.91
CA LEU A 101 19.99 -2.60 -2.61
C LEU A 101 18.72 -3.46 -2.47
N PHE A 102 17.79 -3.43 -3.43
CA PHE A 102 16.62 -4.32 -3.48
C PHE A 102 16.84 -5.55 -4.38
N ARG A 103 18.05 -5.74 -4.93
CA ARG A 103 18.40 -6.73 -5.96
C ARG A 103 19.42 -7.76 -5.46
N THR A 104 19.84 -8.71 -6.31
CA THR A 104 20.85 -9.73 -5.96
C THR A 104 22.31 -9.24 -6.06
N GLY A 105 22.53 -7.99 -6.47
CA GLY A 105 23.86 -7.48 -6.77
C GLY A 105 24.43 -7.98 -8.10
N ALA A 106 23.65 -8.76 -8.87
CA ALA A 106 23.99 -9.12 -10.24
C ALA A 106 24.21 -7.85 -11.08
N GLN A 107 25.23 -7.88 -11.93
CA GLN A 107 25.52 -6.82 -12.90
C GLN A 107 25.68 -7.47 -14.28
N ASP A 108 25.19 -6.79 -15.31
CA ASP A 108 25.56 -7.00 -16.72
C ASP A 108 25.40 -8.42 -17.32
N ASP A 109 24.21 -9.04 -17.22
CA ASP A 109 23.85 -10.19 -18.07
C ASP A 109 22.77 -9.83 -19.12
N PRO A 110 23.17 -9.45 -20.34
CA PRO A 110 22.23 -8.96 -21.36
C PRO A 110 21.23 -10.02 -21.86
N GLU A 111 21.45 -11.30 -21.58
CA GLU A 111 20.60 -12.39 -22.07
C GLU A 111 19.43 -12.69 -21.12
N ASN A 112 19.57 -12.38 -19.83
CA ASN A 112 18.57 -12.69 -18.82
C ASN A 112 17.83 -11.45 -18.35
N LYS A 113 16.49 -11.47 -18.43
CA LYS A 113 15.66 -10.35 -17.95
C LYS A 113 15.47 -10.39 -16.44
N SER A 114 15.36 -9.19 -15.86
CA SER A 114 14.94 -9.03 -14.48
C SER A 114 13.42 -8.92 -14.37
N GLU A 115 12.80 -9.73 -13.54
CA GLU A 115 11.35 -9.76 -13.37
C GLU A 115 10.93 -10.22 -11.97
N VAL A 116 9.81 -9.68 -11.49
CA VAL A 116 9.12 -10.20 -10.31
C VAL A 116 8.50 -11.54 -10.67
N THR A 117 8.74 -12.55 -9.84
CA THR A 117 8.20 -13.91 -10.02
C THR A 117 7.00 -14.17 -9.12
N SER A 118 6.98 -13.60 -7.91
CA SER A 118 5.84 -13.64 -7.01
C SER A 118 5.99 -12.61 -5.88
N ILE A 119 4.87 -12.28 -5.26
CA ILE A 119 4.81 -11.48 -4.03
C ILE A 119 4.03 -12.30 -3.01
N SER A 120 4.62 -12.53 -1.84
CA SER A 120 3.94 -13.19 -0.71
C SER A 120 3.73 -12.20 0.43
N THR A 121 2.57 -12.28 1.05
CA THR A 121 2.30 -11.57 2.31
C THR A 121 2.60 -12.48 3.48
N GLU A 122 3.18 -11.89 4.52
CA GLU A 122 3.55 -12.52 5.78
C GLU A 122 2.81 -11.80 6.92
N ASP A 123 3.03 -12.28 8.14
CA ASP A 123 2.49 -11.63 9.33
C ASP A 123 3.11 -10.24 9.56
N ASP A 124 2.46 -9.42 10.40
CA ASP A 124 2.96 -8.11 10.84
C ASP A 124 3.25 -7.09 9.71
N GLY A 125 2.54 -7.23 8.58
CA GLY A 125 2.63 -6.29 7.45
C GLY A 125 3.90 -6.46 6.60
N TRP A 126 4.55 -7.62 6.69
CA TRP A 126 5.68 -7.95 5.84
C TRP A 126 5.23 -8.54 4.50
N TYR A 127 5.92 -8.14 3.44
CA TYR A 127 5.72 -8.61 2.08
C TYR A 127 7.06 -9.02 1.50
N THR A 128 7.16 -10.21 0.93
CA THR A 128 8.37 -10.68 0.25
C THR A 128 8.16 -10.66 -1.24
N VAL A 129 8.97 -9.86 -1.93
CA VAL A 129 9.06 -9.87 -3.39
C VAL A 129 10.13 -10.89 -3.77
N PHE A 130 9.72 -11.93 -4.50
CA PHE A 130 10.63 -12.89 -5.12
C PHE A 130 10.83 -12.53 -6.58
N PHE A 131 12.07 -12.56 -7.04
CA PHE A 131 12.39 -12.14 -8.38
C PHE A 131 13.50 -12.99 -9.01
N ASN A 132 13.54 -12.96 -10.34
CA ASN A 132 14.71 -13.34 -11.11
C ASN A 132 15.41 -12.05 -11.50
N ASP A 133 16.64 -11.85 -11.04
CA ASP A 133 17.48 -10.70 -11.32
C ASP A 133 18.60 -11.16 -12.23
N MET A 134 18.44 -10.95 -13.54
CA MET A 134 19.44 -11.30 -14.53
C MET A 134 19.86 -12.79 -14.46
N GLY A 135 18.88 -13.69 -14.23
CA GLY A 135 19.10 -15.13 -14.15
C GLY A 135 19.42 -15.65 -12.74
N ILE A 136 19.56 -14.75 -11.76
CA ILE A 136 19.78 -15.10 -10.36
C ILE A 136 18.49 -14.93 -9.57
N LYS A 137 18.05 -15.98 -8.88
CA LYS A 137 16.90 -15.89 -7.99
C LYS A 137 17.26 -15.08 -6.75
N GLY A 138 16.43 -14.10 -6.43
CA GLY A 138 16.55 -13.27 -5.26
C GLY A 138 15.22 -13.02 -4.56
N SER A 139 15.31 -12.42 -3.39
CA SER A 139 14.17 -11.86 -2.68
C SER A 139 14.55 -10.60 -1.89
N CYS A 140 13.55 -9.75 -1.68
CA CYS A 140 13.62 -8.61 -0.77
C CYS A 140 12.28 -8.52 -0.03
N ARG A 141 12.35 -8.35 1.29
CA ARG A 141 11.18 -8.18 2.16
C ARG A 141 10.97 -6.70 2.42
N PHE A 142 9.72 -6.27 2.50
CA PHE A 142 9.31 -4.91 2.80
C PHE A 142 8.24 -4.94 3.88
N GLN A 143 8.40 -4.13 4.92
CA GLN A 143 7.32 -3.85 5.84
C GLN A 143 6.49 -2.71 5.28
N ALA A 144 5.24 -3.00 4.89
CA ALA A 144 4.40 -2.08 4.15
C ALA A 144 2.94 -2.10 4.65
N LYS A 145 2.27 -0.96 4.56
CA LYS A 145 0.85 -0.82 4.93
C LYS A 145 0.18 0.28 4.14
N LEU A 146 -1.15 0.25 4.08
CA LEU A 146 -1.92 1.37 3.55
C LEU A 146 -2.12 2.44 4.63
N VAL A 147 -1.75 3.69 4.35
CA VAL A 147 -1.96 4.87 5.19
C VAL A 147 -2.64 5.92 4.33
N ASP A 148 -3.84 6.36 4.74
CA ASP A 148 -4.61 7.38 4.04
C ASP A 148 -4.78 7.12 2.52
N GLY A 149 -4.98 5.85 2.15
CA GLY A 149 -5.18 5.43 0.76
C GLY A 149 -3.88 5.29 -0.05
N LYS A 150 -2.71 5.34 0.60
CA LYS A 150 -1.41 5.23 -0.04
C LYS A 150 -0.54 4.19 0.65
N VAL A 151 0.26 3.44 -0.12
CA VAL A 151 1.21 2.49 0.46
C VAL A 151 2.35 3.25 1.16
N PHE A 152 2.72 2.83 2.35
CA PHE A 152 3.89 3.34 3.07
C PHE A 152 4.78 2.16 3.48
N VAL A 153 6.06 2.26 3.18
CA VAL A 153 7.11 1.28 3.43
C VAL A 153 8.00 1.79 4.54
N SER A 154 8.01 1.08 5.67
CA SER A 154 8.78 1.48 6.86
C SER A 154 10.17 0.85 6.93
N GLU A 155 10.30 -0.38 6.43
CA GLU A 155 11.53 -1.17 6.54
C GLU A 155 11.71 -2.09 5.32
N PHE A 156 12.96 -2.48 5.03
CA PHE A 156 13.24 -3.53 4.06
C PHE A 156 14.42 -4.41 4.48
N GLU A 157 14.38 -5.67 4.06
CA GLU A 157 15.44 -6.65 4.23
C GLU A 157 15.74 -7.33 2.90
N ASN A 158 16.94 -7.14 2.38
CA ASN A 158 17.35 -7.84 1.16
C ASN A 158 17.84 -9.25 1.53
N GLY A 159 17.05 -10.27 1.17
CA GLY A 159 17.38 -11.68 1.39
C GLY A 159 18.39 -12.25 0.39
N SER A 160 18.77 -11.47 -0.61
CA SER A 160 19.70 -11.85 -1.69
C SER A 160 21.15 -11.46 -1.40
N LEU A 161 21.39 -10.52 -0.48
CA LEU A 161 22.73 -10.15 -0.03
C LEU A 161 23.17 -11.17 1.04
N LYS A 162 23.98 -12.15 0.63
CA LYS A 162 24.71 -13.05 1.55
C LYS A 162 26.21 -12.87 1.41
#